data_AF-A0A363RCC6-F1
#
_entry.id   AF-A0A363RCC6-F1
#
_cell.length_a   1.000
_cell.length_b   1.000
_cell.length_c   1.000
_cell.angle_alpha   90.00
_cell.angle_beta   90.00
_cell.angle_gamma   90.00
#
_symmetry.space_group_name_H-M   'P 1'
#
loop_
_entity.id
_entity.type
_entity.pdbx_description
1 polymer ?
#
loop_
_entity_poly.entity_id
_entity_poly.type
_entity_poly.pdbx_seq_one_letter_code
_entity_poly.pdbx_strand_id
1 'polypeptide(L)' 'MRQPFERGDASRNQNTGGHGLGLSIVDAIAQAHGGVLLLHSREPQGLSACMRIRKNRVSAR' A
#
# COMPACT_ATOMS: atom_id res chain seq x y z
N MET A 1 -1.31 -15.72 1.75
CA MET A 1 -2.02 -15.26 2.97
C MET A 1 -1.47 -13.87 3.30
N ARG A 2 -2.18 -12.77 2.97
CA ARG A 2 -1.77 -11.42 3.38
C ARG A 2 -2.36 -11.16 4.75
N GLN A 3 -1.54 -11.30 5.79
CA GLN A 3 -1.93 -11.04 7.16
C GLN A 3 -1.80 -9.52 7.42
N PRO A 4 -2.77 -8.87 8.09
CA PRO A 4 -2.52 -7.54 8.63
C PRO A 4 -1.41 -7.67 9.68
N PHE A 5 -0.58 -6.64 9.85
CA PHE A 5 0.47 -6.52 10.88
C PHE A 5 1.86 -7.12 10.60
N GLU A 6 2.21 -7.47 9.36
CA GLU A 6 3.61 -7.75 9.01
C GLU A 6 4.47 -6.47 9.14
N ARG A 7 5.11 -6.32 10.31
CA ARG A 7 6.13 -5.31 10.56
C ARG A 7 7.42 -5.79 9.91
N GLY A 8 7.68 -5.30 8.69
CA GLY A 8 9.03 -5.33 8.12
C GLY A 8 9.94 -4.48 8.98
N ASP A 9 10.66 -5.11 9.90
CA ASP A 9 11.58 -4.46 10.82
C ASP A 9 12.73 -3.82 10.02
N ALA A 10 12.54 -2.55 9.65
CA ALA A 10 13.57 -1.67 9.10
C ALA A 10 13.21 -0.17 9.18
N SER A 11 11.95 0.23 9.46
CA SER A 11 11.63 1.65 9.65
C SER A 11 11.84 2.08 11.11
N ARG A 12 13.11 2.07 11.55
CA ARG A 12 13.54 2.89 12.69
C ARG A 12 13.40 4.36 12.28
N ASN A 13 12.24 4.94 12.58
CA ASN A 13 12.10 6.36 12.90
C ASN A 13 10.94 6.47 13.89
N GLN A 14 11.28 6.26 15.17
CA GLN A 14 10.36 6.39 16.31
C GLN A 14 9.89 7.84 16.52
N ASN A 15 10.35 8.80 15.72
CA ASN A 15 10.02 10.22 15.84
C ASN A 15 8.94 10.72 14.86
N THR A 16 8.50 9.90 13.91
CA THR A 16 7.41 10.22 12.96
C THR A 16 6.35 9.11 12.96
N GLY A 17 5.95 8.71 14.17
CA GLY A 17 5.07 7.59 14.48
C GLY A 17 3.84 7.50 13.59
N GLY A 18 3.81 6.46 12.75
CA GLY A 18 2.59 5.92 12.16
C GLY A 18 2.40 4.50 12.68
N HIS A 19 1.19 4.12 13.07
CA HIS A 19 0.85 2.79 13.61
C HIS A 19 0.96 1.64 12.58
N GLY A 20 1.69 1.81 11.46
CA GLY A 20 1.73 0.84 10.37
C GLY A 20 0.43 0.72 9.57
N LEU A 21 -0.54 1.62 9.80
CA LEU A 21 -1.89 1.55 9.21
C LEU A 21 -1.97 2.06 7.77
N GLY A 22 -1.02 2.88 7.33
CA GLY A 22 -1.09 3.53 6.02
C GLY A 22 -1.19 2.52 4.87
N LEU A 23 -0.32 1.51 4.86
CA LEU A 23 -0.32 0.49 3.82
C LEU A 23 -1.51 -0.47 3.93
N SER A 24 -1.99 -0.78 5.14
CA SER A 24 -3.20 -1.61 5.30
C SER A 24 -4.45 -0.90 4.79
N ILE A 25 -4.55 0.42 4.99
CA ILE A 25 -5.65 1.22 4.43
C ILE A 25 -5.58 1.24 2.90
N VAL A 26 -4.39 1.47 2.33
CA VAL A 26 -4.21 1.47 0.87
C VAL A 26 -4.53 0.10 0.27
N ASP A 27 -4.10 -1.00 0.90
CA ASP A 27 -4.42 -2.36 0.46
C ASP A 27 -5.93 -2.63 0.52
N ALA A 28 -6.60 -2.24 1.60
CA ALA A 28 -8.06 -2.36 1.73
C ALA A 28 -8.80 -1.56 0.64
N ILE A 29 -8.37 -0.32 0.36
CA ILE A 29 -8.95 0.51 -0.69
C ILE A 29 -8.71 -0.13 -2.07
N ALA A 30 -7.50 -0.60 -2.35
CA ALA A 30 -7.17 -1.26 -3.60
C ALA A 30 -8.07 -2.49 -3.82
N GLN A 31 -8.22 -3.35 -2.81
CA GLN A 31 -9.09 -4.53 -2.85
C GLN A 31 -10.56 -4.16 -3.06
N ALA A 32 -11.07 -3.14 -2.36
CA ALA A 32 -12.43 -2.65 -2.53
C ALA A 32 -12.73 -2.17 -3.97
N HIS A 33 -11.71 -1.69 -4.69
CA HIS A 33 -11.82 -1.28 -6.10
C HIS A 33 -11.49 -2.41 -7.09
N GLY A 34 -11.35 -3.66 -6.63
CA GLY A 34 -10.93 -4.79 -7.46
C GLY A 34 -9.52 -4.62 -8.05
N GLY A 35 -8.70 -3.83 -7.37
CA GLY A 35 -7.33 -3.50 -7.68
C GLY A 35 -6.32 -4.24 -6.79
N VAL A 36 -5.07 -3.80 -6.84
CA VAL A 36 -3.94 -4.39 -6.11
C VAL A 36 -2.94 -3.34 -5.63
N LEU A 37 -2.30 -3.60 -4.49
CA LEU A 37 -1.12 -2.89 -4.00
C LEU A 37 0.14 -3.75 -4.21
N LEU A 38 1.17 -3.16 -4.80
CA LEU A 38 2.48 -3.76 -5.05
C LEU A 38 3.56 -2.97 -4.31
N LEU A 39 4.49 -3.68 -3.67
CA LEU A 39 5.62 -3.11 -2.95
C LEU A 39 6.91 -3.70 -3.53
N HIS A 40 7.87 -2.85 -3.87
CA HIS A 40 9.14 -3.25 -4.45
C HIS A 40 10.29 -2.51 -3.76
N SER A 41 11.35 -3.22 -3.40
CA SER A 41 12.61 -2.57 -3.02
C SER A 41 13.18 -1.84 -4.23
N ARG A 42 13.64 -0.60 -4.04
CA ARG A 42 14.29 0.18 -5.09
C ARG A 42 15.81 0.07 -4.91
N GLU A 43 16.52 -0.20 -5.99
CA GLU A 43 17.99 -0.15 -5.99
C GLU A 43 18.51 1.29 -6.06
N PRO A 44 19.65 1.62 -5.42
CA PRO A 44 20.42 0.78 -4.48
C PRO A 44 19.78 0.67 -3.08
N GLN A 45 18.80 1.52 -2.78
CA GLN A 45 18.04 1.52 -1.52
C GLN A 45 16.69 2.22 -1.68
N GLY A 46 15.70 1.77 -0.89
CA GLY A 46 14.39 2.40 -0.77
C GLY A 46 13.21 1.47 -1.06
N LEU A 47 12.00 2.03 -1.04
CA LEU A 47 10.75 1.34 -1.28
C LEU A 47 9.95 2.08 -2.36
N SER A 48 9.45 1.34 -3.34
CA SER A 48 8.48 1.79 -4.34
C SER A 48 7.14 1.10 -4.06
N ALA A 49 6.08 1.90 -3.92
CA ALA A 49 4.72 1.41 -3.73
C ALA A 49 3.85 1.79 -4.93
N CYS A 50 3.18 0.82 -5.53
CA CYS A 50 2.31 1.02 -6.68
C CYS A 50 0.92 0.44 -6.41
N MET A 51 -0.10 1.29 -6.48
CA MET A 51 -1.50 0.87 -6.42
C MET A 51 -2.12 0.90 -7.82
N ARG A 52 -2.73 -0.21 -8.23
CA ARG A 52 -3.46 -0.33 -9.50
C ARG A 52 -4.92 -0.58 -9.22
N ILE A 53 -5.80 0.30 -9.70
CA ILE A 53 -7.26 0.17 -9.60
C ILE A 53 -7.89 0.29 -10.99
N ARG A 54 -9.05 -0.32 -11.18
CA ARG A 54 -9.80 -0.15 -12.44
C ARG A 54 -10.40 1.24 -12.48
N LYS A 55 -10.22 1.96 -13.60
CA LYS A 55 -10.97 3.20 -13.83
C LYS A 55 -12.42 2.83 -14.12
N ASN A 56 -13.32 3.19 -13.23
CA ASN A 56 -14.74 3.09 -13.53
C ASN A 56 -15.05 4.14 -14.60
N ARG A 57 -15.52 3.74 -15.78
CA ARG A 57 -16.05 4.71 -16.74
C ARG A 57 -17.32 5.27 -16.10
N VAL A 58 -17.25 6.51 -15.63
CA VAL A 58 -18.47 7.26 -15.32
C VAL A 58 -19.23 7.35 -16.64
N SER A 59 -20.36 6.64 -16.73
CA SER A 59 -21.28 6.79 -17.84
C SER A 59 -21.75 8.23 -17.82
N ALA A 60 -21.30 9.02 -18.80
CA ALA A 60 -21.90 10.32 -19.08
C ALA A 60 -23.39 10.07 -19.33
N ARG A 61 -24.24 10.65 -18.48
CA ARG A 61 -25.67 10.79 -18.75
C ARG A 61 -25.88 12.04 -19.58
#